data_AF-L8MXH1-F1
#
_entry.id   AF-L8MXH1-F1
#
_cell.length_a   1.000
_cell.length_b   1.000
_cell.length_c   1.000
_cell.angle_alpha   90.00
_cell.angle_beta   90.00
_cell.angle_gamma   90.00
#
_symmetry.space_group_name_H-M   'P 1'
#
loop_
_entity.id
_entity.type
_entity.pdbx_description
1 polymer ?
#
loop_
_entity_poly.entity_id
_entity_poly.type
_entity_poly.pdbx_seq_one_letter_code
_entity_poly.pdbx_strand_id
1 'polypeptide(L)'
;MPEDPQQLPDLNLDDTDLVPRRRFLTLAGMGLLTIGFGSLAEGLVGSLSEPLNQQVESLIFQPQQPIPEFPISAIEPDKLIVNTFRFTPAIALETYRLIIDGEVNNPLSLNMSDLQKLPFRNMVIRHVCVEGWAAIVQWGGVRVRDLLAIAQPSHQARYAYFYSADGYYESWDLDSVMHPQTLMAYQKNGQPLAKENGAPLRLASPIKLGYKLSKWVTRIQLTKELGEKRGYWEDLGYEWYAGL
;
A
#
# COMPACT_ATOMS: atom_id res chain seq x y z
N MET A 1 50.49 20.80 18.88
CA MET A 1 49.68 21.39 19.95
C MET A 1 48.22 21.23 19.53
N PRO A 2 47.43 20.42 20.23
CA PRO A 2 46.00 20.28 19.96
C PRO A 2 45.23 21.39 20.68
N GLU A 3 44.23 21.96 20.01
CA GLU A 3 43.22 22.80 20.66
C GLU A 3 42.05 21.91 21.13
N ASP A 4 41.61 22.20 22.36
CA ASP A 4 40.62 21.49 23.17
C ASP A 4 39.17 21.76 22.65
N PRO A 5 38.22 20.80 22.74
CA PRO A 5 36.87 20.95 22.21
C PRO A 5 36.04 21.91 23.07
N GLN A 6 35.42 22.91 22.44
CA GLN A 6 34.43 23.74 23.11
C GLN A 6 33.21 22.89 23.54
N GLN A 7 33.03 22.77 24.86
CA GLN A 7 31.82 22.25 25.50
C GLN A 7 30.59 23.06 25.04
N LEU A 8 29.59 22.35 24.52
CA LEU A 8 28.24 22.87 24.33
C LEU A 8 27.60 23.11 25.71
N PRO A 9 26.88 24.22 25.93
CA PRO A 9 26.25 24.52 27.21
C PRO A 9 25.07 23.57 27.48
N ASP A 10 24.97 23.13 28.74
CA ASP A 10 23.83 22.38 29.28
C ASP A 10 22.54 23.20 29.13
N LEU A 11 21.70 22.81 28.18
CA LEU A 11 20.32 23.26 28.09
C LEU A 11 19.49 22.48 29.13
N ASN A 12 19.40 23.04 30.34
CA ASN A 12 18.33 22.74 31.28
C ASN A 12 17.00 23.09 30.60
N LEU A 13 16.31 22.08 30.07
CA LEU A 13 14.92 22.21 29.64
C LEU A 13 14.04 21.95 30.86
N ASP A 14 13.40 23.02 31.30
CA ASP A 14 12.35 23.03 32.32
C ASP A 14 11.21 22.10 31.88
N ASP A 15 10.83 21.17 32.75
CA ASP A 15 10.00 19.99 32.44
C ASP A 15 8.49 20.32 32.36
N THR A 16 8.15 21.56 31.99
CA THR A 16 6.77 22.10 32.08
C THR A 16 6.14 22.49 30.74
N ASP A 17 6.82 22.29 29.60
CA ASP A 17 6.26 22.56 28.26
C ASP A 17 6.11 21.31 27.37
N LEU A 18 5.88 20.14 27.98
CA LEU A 18 5.40 18.96 27.27
C LEU A 18 3.87 19.02 27.12
N VAL A 19 3.38 19.86 26.19
CA VAL A 19 2.04 19.66 25.63
C VAL A 19 2.10 18.41 24.74
N PRO A 20 1.41 17.32 25.08
CA PRO A 20 1.46 16.11 24.28
C PRO A 20 0.85 16.38 22.90
N ARG A 21 1.66 16.20 21.84
CA ARG A 21 1.21 16.14 20.42
C ARG A 21 0.40 14.87 20.15
N ARG A 22 -0.63 14.63 20.95
CA ARG A 22 -1.71 13.67 20.74
C ARG A 22 -3.01 14.45 20.79
N ARG A 23 -3.38 15.02 19.65
CA ARG A 23 -4.73 15.46 19.25
C ARG A 23 -4.55 16.41 18.08
N PHE A 24 -4.71 15.90 16.85
CA PHE A 24 -5.41 16.57 15.76
C PHE A 24 -5.31 15.69 14.50
N LEU A 25 -6.38 14.95 14.21
CA LEU A 25 -7.01 14.77 12.90
C LEU A 25 -8.01 13.60 13.00
N THR A 26 -9.13 13.87 13.66
CA THR A 26 -10.37 13.13 13.49
C THR A 26 -11.25 14.00 12.60
N LEU A 27 -11.04 13.95 11.28
CA LEU A 27 -11.91 14.56 10.27
C LEU A 27 -11.44 14.17 8.85
N ALA A 28 -11.68 12.92 8.48
CA ALA A 28 -11.79 12.47 7.09
C ALA A 28 -12.52 11.11 7.07
N GLY A 29 -13.73 11.08 7.61
CA GLY A 29 -14.47 9.83 7.77
C GLY A 29 -15.87 10.03 8.33
N MET A 30 -16.57 11.08 7.89
CA MET A 30 -18.00 11.20 8.10
C MET A 30 -18.61 11.86 6.86
N GLY A 31 -19.08 11.01 5.94
CA GLY A 31 -20.27 11.38 5.20
C GLY A 31 -21.38 11.69 6.20
N LEU A 32 -22.02 12.83 6.00
CA LEU A 32 -23.15 13.37 6.78
C LEU A 32 -24.05 12.28 7.37
N LEU A 33 -24.14 12.25 8.70
CA LEU A 33 -25.31 11.97 9.53
C LEU A 33 -24.78 12.02 10.97
N THR A 34 -25.01 13.09 11.71
CA THR A 34 -25.93 13.03 12.85
C THR A 34 -26.19 14.43 13.40
N ILE A 35 -27.48 14.75 13.56
CA ILE A 35 -27.92 15.72 14.56
C ILE A 35 -27.64 15.09 15.93
N GLY A 36 -26.91 15.84 16.76
CA GLY A 36 -26.62 15.72 18.20
C GLY A 36 -27.05 14.49 19.00
N PHE A 37 -26.12 13.93 19.77
CA PHE A 37 -26.05 14.10 21.24
C PHE A 37 -24.83 13.36 21.81
N GLY A 38 -24.03 14.06 22.62
CA GLY A 38 -23.45 13.54 23.86
C GLY A 38 -22.39 12.42 23.80
N SER A 39 -21.14 12.85 23.99
CA SER A 39 -20.02 12.12 24.60
C SER A 39 -20.40 10.94 25.50
N LEU A 40 -19.90 9.73 25.20
CA LEU A 40 -19.46 8.64 26.12
C LEU A 40 -19.20 7.29 25.40
N ALA A 41 -18.78 7.28 24.13
CA ALA A 41 -18.59 6.03 23.37
C ALA A 41 -17.25 5.90 22.64
N GLU A 42 -16.32 6.84 22.79
CA GLU A 42 -15.11 6.90 21.95
C GLU A 42 -14.10 5.76 22.23
N GLY A 43 -14.10 5.18 23.43
CA GLY A 43 -13.16 4.11 23.79
C GLY A 43 -13.64 2.68 23.54
N LEU A 44 -14.96 2.43 23.54
CA LEU A 44 -15.53 1.09 23.32
C LEU A 44 -15.87 0.83 21.85
N VAL A 45 -16.13 1.86 21.06
CA VAL A 45 -16.55 1.71 19.65
C VAL A 45 -15.35 1.34 18.76
N GLY A 46 -14.13 1.78 19.06
CA GLY A 46 -12.95 1.49 18.23
C GLY A 46 -12.66 0.00 18.07
N SER A 47 -12.65 -0.78 19.17
CA SER A 47 -12.34 -2.22 19.11
C SER A 47 -13.51 -3.11 18.70
N LEU A 48 -14.76 -2.62 18.85
CA LEU A 48 -15.97 -3.34 18.46
C LEU A 48 -16.43 -3.03 17.03
N SER A 49 -16.00 -1.90 16.45
CA SER A 49 -16.39 -1.49 15.10
C SER A 49 -15.51 -2.05 14.02
N GLU A 50 -14.25 -2.39 14.27
CA GLU A 50 -13.32 -2.79 13.22
C GLU A 50 -13.76 -4.04 12.42
N PRO A 51 -14.28 -5.12 13.03
CA PRO A 51 -14.85 -6.24 12.29
C PRO A 51 -16.12 -5.87 11.52
N LEU A 52 -16.90 -4.93 12.06
CA LEU A 52 -18.15 -4.46 11.46
C LEU A 52 -17.88 -3.50 10.29
N ASN A 53 -16.91 -2.61 10.41
CA ASN A 53 -16.43 -1.71 9.37
C ASN A 53 -15.85 -2.52 8.22
N GLN A 54 -15.01 -3.53 8.50
CA GLN A 54 -14.48 -4.43 7.48
C GLN A 54 -15.58 -5.21 6.74
N GLN A 55 -16.60 -5.69 7.46
CA GLN A 55 -17.73 -6.38 6.83
C GLN A 55 -18.58 -5.41 6.00
N VAL A 56 -18.85 -4.21 6.50
CA VAL A 56 -19.65 -3.20 5.78
C VAL A 56 -18.88 -2.68 4.56
N GLU A 57 -17.60 -2.39 4.68
CA GLU A 57 -16.73 -1.97 3.58
C GLU A 57 -16.61 -3.06 2.52
N SER A 58 -16.40 -4.32 2.90
CA SER A 58 -16.36 -5.43 1.92
C SER A 58 -17.71 -5.72 1.26
N LEU A 59 -18.84 -5.45 1.93
CA LEU A 59 -20.19 -5.62 1.38
C LEU A 59 -20.64 -4.46 0.48
N ILE A 60 -20.16 -3.23 0.74
CA ILE A 60 -20.44 -2.04 -0.07
C ILE A 60 -19.48 -1.93 -1.26
N PHE A 61 -18.24 -2.40 -1.08
CA PHE A 61 -17.27 -2.52 -2.16
C PHE A 61 -17.87 -3.39 -3.26
N GLN A 62 -17.92 -2.85 -4.49
CA GLN A 62 -18.19 -3.65 -5.67
C GLN A 62 -16.83 -4.04 -6.24
N PRO A 63 -16.20 -5.15 -5.78
CA PRO A 63 -14.78 -5.44 -6.01
C PRO A 63 -14.35 -5.59 -7.46
N GLN A 64 -15.30 -5.54 -8.39
CA GLN A 64 -15.05 -5.71 -9.81
C GLN A 64 -15.47 -4.49 -10.65
N GLN A 65 -16.04 -3.43 -10.05
CA GLN A 65 -16.33 -2.20 -10.77
C GLN A 65 -15.08 -1.32 -10.87
N PRO A 66 -14.60 -1.00 -12.09
CA PRO A 66 -13.48 -0.09 -12.24
C PRO A 66 -13.83 1.33 -11.76
N ILE A 67 -12.90 1.94 -11.03
CA ILE A 67 -12.91 3.36 -10.70
C ILE A 67 -12.63 4.16 -11.99
N PRO A 68 -13.37 5.24 -12.28
CA PRO A 68 -13.12 6.09 -13.42
C PRO A 68 -11.66 6.59 -13.48
N GLU A 69 -11.04 6.47 -14.64
CA GLU A 69 -9.68 6.94 -14.87
C GLU A 69 -9.67 8.44 -15.23
N PHE A 70 -8.60 9.13 -14.82
CA PHE A 70 -8.38 10.53 -15.19
C PHE A 70 -7.84 10.64 -16.63
N PRO A 71 -8.00 11.78 -17.33
CA PRO A 71 -7.31 12.01 -18.59
C PRO A 71 -5.80 12.16 -18.35
N ILE A 72 -4.98 11.80 -19.35
CA ILE A 72 -3.50 11.96 -19.31
C ILE A 72 -3.09 13.41 -19.00
N SER A 73 -3.86 14.39 -19.47
CA SER A 73 -3.62 15.82 -19.21
C SER A 73 -3.75 16.22 -17.74
N ALA A 74 -4.33 15.36 -16.89
CA ALA A 74 -4.47 15.60 -15.46
C ALA A 74 -3.31 15.01 -14.64
N ILE A 75 -2.31 14.37 -15.25
CA ILE A 75 -1.14 13.83 -14.54
C ILE A 75 -0.38 14.95 -13.84
N GLU A 76 -0.02 14.71 -12.58
CA GLU A 76 0.71 15.64 -11.72
C GLU A 76 2.12 15.08 -11.45
N PRO A 77 3.08 15.28 -12.37
CA PRO A 77 4.36 14.54 -12.38
C PRO A 77 5.18 14.74 -11.10
N ASP A 78 5.12 15.94 -10.52
CA ASP A 78 5.93 16.38 -9.39
C ASP A 78 5.24 16.25 -8.02
N LYS A 79 3.96 15.85 -8.00
CA LYS A 79 3.18 15.73 -6.75
C LYS A 79 3.27 14.37 -6.08
N LEU A 80 3.75 13.34 -6.77
CA LEU A 80 3.96 12.02 -6.16
C LEU A 80 5.16 12.10 -5.21
N ILE A 81 4.89 12.18 -3.90
CA ILE A 81 5.92 12.18 -2.86
C ILE A 81 6.48 10.76 -2.71
N VAL A 82 7.81 10.66 -2.59
CA VAL A 82 8.50 9.40 -2.34
C VAL A 82 8.64 9.19 -0.84
N ASN A 83 7.83 8.29 -0.29
CA ASN A 83 8.01 7.77 1.06
C ASN A 83 8.75 6.43 1.01
N THR A 84 9.76 6.28 1.86
CA THR A 84 10.56 5.06 1.96
C THR A 84 10.53 4.56 3.39
N PHE A 85 10.19 3.27 3.58
CA PHE A 85 10.12 2.63 4.89
C PHE A 85 11.49 2.57 5.57
N ARG A 86 12.47 1.94 4.91
CA ARG A 86 13.78 1.69 5.51
C ARG A 86 14.92 2.20 4.64
N PHE A 87 15.00 1.75 3.40
CA PHE A 87 16.02 2.16 2.45
C PHE A 87 15.54 1.92 1.02
N THR A 88 16.27 2.47 0.05
CA THR A 88 15.99 2.29 -1.38
C THR A 88 16.88 1.16 -1.94
N PRO A 89 16.37 -0.08 -2.10
CA PRO A 89 17.16 -1.26 -2.48
C PRO A 89 17.73 -1.14 -3.89
N ALA A 90 18.99 -1.54 -4.07
CA ALA A 90 19.60 -1.70 -5.39
C ALA A 90 19.30 -3.10 -5.91
N ILE A 91 18.36 -3.19 -6.86
CA ILE A 91 17.92 -4.46 -7.44
C ILE A 91 18.51 -4.60 -8.84
N ALA A 92 19.33 -5.64 -9.05
CA ALA A 92 19.82 -6.01 -10.37
C ALA A 92 18.72 -6.71 -11.17
N LEU A 93 18.46 -6.26 -12.39
CA LEU A 93 17.35 -6.76 -13.21
C LEU A 93 17.56 -8.20 -13.68
N GLU A 94 18.82 -8.61 -13.83
CA GLU A 94 19.25 -9.92 -14.31
C GLU A 94 18.89 -11.03 -13.32
N THR A 95 19.04 -10.73 -12.02
CA THR A 95 18.79 -11.66 -10.93
C THR A 95 17.42 -11.47 -10.28
N TYR A 96 16.73 -10.37 -10.56
CA TYR A 96 15.40 -10.12 -10.03
C TYR A 96 14.41 -11.22 -10.41
N ARG A 97 13.62 -11.66 -9.44
CA ARG A 97 12.48 -12.56 -9.63
C ARG A 97 11.30 -12.08 -8.79
N LEU A 98 10.11 -12.15 -9.37
CA LEU A 98 8.85 -12.14 -8.65
C LEU A 98 8.43 -13.58 -8.37
N ILE A 99 8.37 -13.95 -7.08
CA ILE A 99 7.89 -15.26 -6.65
C ILE A 99 6.38 -15.19 -6.38
N ILE A 100 5.62 -16.16 -6.86
CA ILE A 100 4.19 -16.32 -6.51
C ILE A 100 3.97 -17.72 -5.97
N ASP A 101 3.57 -17.84 -4.71
CA ASP A 101 3.49 -19.12 -4.01
C ASP A 101 2.42 -19.15 -2.89
N GLY A 102 2.45 -20.17 -2.04
CA GLY A 102 1.45 -20.39 -0.99
C GLY A 102 0.26 -21.20 -1.51
N GLU A 103 -0.95 -20.69 -1.31
CA GLU A 103 -2.23 -21.29 -1.73
C GLU A 103 -2.46 -21.21 -3.25
N VAL A 104 -1.55 -21.80 -4.03
CA VAL A 104 -1.58 -21.84 -5.50
C VAL A 104 -1.26 -23.25 -6.00
N ASN A 105 -1.88 -23.64 -7.11
CA ASN A 105 -1.62 -24.93 -7.74
C ASN A 105 -0.40 -24.90 -8.67
N ASN A 106 0.01 -23.72 -9.15
CA ASN A 106 1.13 -23.52 -10.04
C ASN A 106 2.04 -22.38 -9.53
N PRO A 107 2.98 -22.66 -8.60
CA PRO A 107 3.92 -21.66 -8.11
C PRO A 107 4.78 -21.07 -9.24
N LEU A 108 5.02 -19.76 -9.22
CA LEU A 108 5.74 -19.04 -10.27
C LEU A 108 7.02 -18.38 -9.75
N SER A 109 8.01 -18.27 -10.63
CA SER A 109 9.22 -17.46 -10.44
C SER A 109 9.51 -16.73 -11.75
N LEU A 110 9.10 -15.47 -11.83
CA LEU A 110 9.09 -14.69 -13.06
C LEU A 110 10.20 -13.63 -13.04
N ASN A 111 10.97 -13.52 -14.12
CA ASN A 111 11.85 -12.36 -14.32
C ASN A 111 11.07 -11.21 -14.99
N MET A 112 11.72 -10.05 -15.18
CA MET A 112 11.08 -8.89 -15.81
C MET A 112 10.65 -9.14 -17.26
N SER A 113 11.39 -9.92 -18.03
CA SER A 113 11.01 -10.27 -19.41
C SER A 113 9.74 -11.11 -19.44
N ASP A 114 9.56 -12.04 -18.49
CA ASP A 114 8.34 -12.84 -18.41
C ASP A 114 7.12 -12.00 -18.04
N LEU A 115 7.27 -11.06 -17.10
CA LEU A 115 6.23 -10.09 -16.77
C LEU A 115 5.86 -9.24 -17.98
N GLN A 116 6.85 -8.75 -18.74
CA GLN A 116 6.62 -7.89 -19.90
C GLN A 116 6.02 -8.61 -21.12
N LYS A 117 5.99 -9.95 -21.14
CA LYS A 117 5.28 -10.74 -22.17
C LYS A 117 3.78 -10.84 -21.91
N LEU A 118 3.32 -10.56 -20.69
CA LEU A 118 1.91 -10.60 -20.33
C LEU A 118 1.18 -9.35 -20.87
N PRO A 119 -0.16 -9.37 -20.97
CA PRO A 119 -0.93 -8.22 -21.44
C PRO A 119 -0.64 -6.96 -20.62
N PHE A 120 -0.07 -5.95 -21.29
CA PHE A 120 0.19 -4.66 -20.68
C PHE A 120 -1.11 -3.89 -20.46
N ARG A 121 -1.26 -3.31 -19.27
CA ARG A 121 -2.32 -2.36 -18.94
C ARG A 121 -1.70 -1.12 -18.30
N ASN A 122 -2.21 0.04 -18.68
CA ASN A 122 -2.00 1.27 -17.93
C ASN A 122 -3.33 1.81 -17.39
N MET A 123 -3.22 2.68 -16.39
CA MET A 123 -4.34 3.41 -15.81
C MET A 123 -3.87 4.75 -15.26
N VAL A 124 -4.67 5.80 -15.43
CA VAL A 124 -4.41 7.09 -14.80
C VAL A 124 -5.32 7.23 -13.58
N ILE A 125 -4.73 7.18 -12.39
CA ILE A 125 -5.46 7.12 -11.13
C ILE A 125 -4.95 8.17 -10.14
N ARG A 126 -5.77 8.47 -9.14
CA ARG A 126 -5.33 9.25 -7.99
C ARG A 126 -4.69 8.32 -6.97
N HIS A 127 -3.40 8.52 -6.70
CA HIS A 127 -2.70 7.91 -5.58
C HIS A 127 -2.97 8.77 -4.33
N VAL A 128 -3.50 8.18 -3.26
CA VAL A 128 -3.84 8.90 -2.02
C VAL A 128 -3.00 8.35 -0.87
N CYS A 129 -2.30 9.23 -0.15
CA CYS A 129 -1.55 8.86 1.04
C CYS A 129 -2.32 9.21 2.31
N VAL A 130 -2.14 8.39 3.34
CA VAL A 130 -2.66 8.61 4.69
C VAL A 130 -2.13 9.91 5.33
N GLU A 131 -0.99 10.43 4.87
CA GLU A 131 -0.39 11.69 5.34
C GLU A 131 -1.09 12.94 4.79
N GLY A 132 -2.18 12.79 4.03
CA GLY A 132 -3.01 13.92 3.58
C GLY A 132 -2.61 14.52 2.23
N TRP A 133 -1.74 13.86 1.46
CA TRP A 133 -1.40 14.26 0.10
C TRP A 133 -1.93 13.24 -0.93
N ALA A 134 -2.13 13.71 -2.15
CA ALA A 134 -2.53 12.88 -3.28
C ALA A 134 -1.89 13.38 -4.58
N ALA A 135 -1.73 12.48 -5.54
CA ALA A 135 -1.21 12.80 -6.86
C ALA A 135 -1.94 11.99 -7.94
N ILE A 136 -2.29 12.62 -9.05
CA ILE A 136 -2.77 11.93 -10.25
C ILE A 136 -1.56 11.38 -11.02
N VAL A 137 -1.48 10.06 -11.14
CA VAL A 137 -0.32 9.35 -11.70
C VAL A 137 -0.81 8.28 -12.68
N GLN A 138 -0.09 8.12 -13.79
CA GLN A 138 -0.28 6.97 -14.65
C GLN A 138 0.62 5.82 -14.21
N TRP A 139 0.02 4.67 -13.91
CA TRP A 139 0.76 3.43 -13.66
C TRP A 139 0.60 2.49 -14.86
N GLY A 140 1.67 1.78 -15.21
CA GLY A 140 1.67 0.80 -16.29
C GLY A 140 2.35 -0.50 -15.87
N GLY A 141 1.75 -1.63 -16.22
CA GLY A 141 2.30 -2.95 -15.91
C GLY A 141 1.33 -4.09 -16.23
N VAL A 142 1.38 -5.13 -15.40
CA VAL A 142 0.51 -6.31 -15.55
C VAL A 142 -0.54 -6.33 -14.44
N ARG A 143 -1.76 -6.77 -14.76
CA ARG A 143 -2.79 -6.95 -13.74
C ARG A 143 -2.44 -8.13 -12.85
N VAL A 144 -2.60 -7.97 -11.54
CA VAL A 144 -2.31 -9.06 -10.60
C VAL A 144 -3.21 -10.27 -10.88
N ARG A 145 -4.48 -10.04 -11.24
CA ARG A 145 -5.40 -11.12 -11.64
C ARG A 145 -4.91 -11.96 -12.83
N ASP A 146 -4.16 -11.35 -13.77
CA ASP A 146 -3.64 -12.06 -14.94
C ASP A 146 -2.47 -12.96 -14.53
N LEU A 147 -1.65 -12.53 -13.55
CA LEU A 147 -0.63 -13.38 -12.90
C LEU A 147 -1.28 -14.53 -12.13
N LEU A 148 -2.32 -14.24 -11.35
CA LEU A 148 -3.03 -15.25 -10.56
C LEU A 148 -3.78 -16.25 -11.44
N ALA A 149 -4.28 -15.86 -12.62
CA ALA A 149 -4.84 -16.81 -13.57
C ALA A 149 -3.82 -17.90 -13.98
N ILE A 150 -2.53 -17.54 -14.08
CA ILE A 150 -1.43 -18.48 -14.38
C ILE A 150 -1.05 -19.29 -13.13
N ALA A 151 -1.01 -18.65 -11.96
CA ALA A 151 -0.64 -19.30 -10.71
C ALA A 151 -1.73 -20.27 -10.18
N GLN A 152 -2.99 -20.08 -10.60
CA GLN A 152 -4.14 -20.89 -10.24
C GLN A 152 -4.34 -21.00 -8.71
N PRO A 153 -4.79 -19.92 -8.02
CA PRO A 153 -5.12 -19.95 -6.61
C PRO A 153 -5.99 -21.14 -6.21
N SER A 154 -5.72 -21.73 -5.05
CA SER A 154 -6.58 -22.75 -4.47
C SER A 154 -7.94 -22.16 -4.10
N HIS A 155 -8.98 -22.99 -4.02
CA HIS A 155 -10.30 -22.56 -3.55
C HIS A 155 -10.30 -22.07 -2.09
N GLN A 156 -9.21 -22.31 -1.35
CA GLN A 156 -9.02 -21.88 0.03
C GLN A 156 -8.30 -20.54 0.13
N ALA A 157 -7.65 -20.05 -0.93
CA ALA A 157 -6.99 -18.74 -0.91
C ALA A 157 -8.00 -17.63 -0.58
N ARG A 158 -7.65 -16.76 0.39
CA ARG A 158 -8.46 -15.62 0.84
C ARG A 158 -7.68 -14.32 0.90
N TYR A 159 -6.36 -14.39 1.05
CA TYR A 159 -5.49 -13.23 1.20
C TYR A 159 -4.25 -13.38 0.32
N ALA A 160 -3.61 -12.25 0.01
CA ALA A 160 -2.28 -12.21 -0.60
C ALA A 160 -1.35 -11.33 0.24
N TYR A 161 -0.19 -11.87 0.58
CA TYR A 161 0.92 -11.12 1.18
C TYR A 161 1.89 -10.66 0.10
N PHE A 162 2.25 -9.39 0.13
CA PHE A 162 3.27 -8.78 -0.70
C PHE A 162 4.52 -8.53 0.14
N TYR A 163 5.64 -9.12 -0.26
CA TYR A 163 6.94 -8.90 0.38
C TYR A 163 7.84 -8.07 -0.52
N SER A 164 8.60 -7.17 0.10
CA SER A 164 9.41 -6.17 -0.59
C SER A 164 10.90 -6.36 -0.28
N ALA A 165 11.76 -5.94 -1.21
CA ALA A 165 13.21 -6.10 -1.08
C ALA A 165 13.83 -5.31 0.09
N ASP A 166 13.15 -4.29 0.60
CA ASP A 166 13.56 -3.51 1.78
C ASP A 166 13.08 -4.10 3.12
N GLY A 167 12.42 -5.27 3.06
CA GLY A 167 11.82 -5.94 4.21
C GLY A 167 10.40 -5.48 4.55
N TYR A 168 9.81 -4.56 3.77
CA TYR A 168 8.41 -4.19 3.91
C TYR A 168 7.50 -5.36 3.55
N TYR A 169 6.41 -5.54 4.30
CA TYR A 169 5.39 -6.55 4.03
C TYR A 169 4.01 -5.95 4.24
N GLU A 170 3.07 -6.45 3.44
CA GLU A 170 1.68 -5.99 3.40
C GLU A 170 0.78 -7.16 3.04
N SER A 171 -0.48 -7.16 3.49
CA SER A 171 -1.49 -8.12 3.04
C SER A 171 -2.80 -7.48 2.61
N TRP A 172 -3.41 -8.07 1.59
CA TRP A 172 -4.69 -7.65 1.02
C TRP A 172 -5.65 -8.84 0.98
N ASP A 173 -6.96 -8.57 1.07
CA ASP A 173 -7.98 -9.54 0.69
C ASP A 173 -7.86 -9.91 -0.80
N LEU A 174 -8.17 -11.17 -1.14
CA LEU A 174 -8.01 -11.67 -2.50
C LEU A 174 -8.91 -10.94 -3.50
N ASP A 175 -10.07 -10.44 -3.10
CA ASP A 175 -10.98 -9.70 -3.99
C ASP A 175 -10.36 -8.36 -4.44
N SER A 176 -9.76 -7.60 -3.53
CA SER A 176 -9.01 -6.38 -3.83
C SER A 176 -7.77 -6.68 -4.71
N VAL A 177 -7.12 -7.82 -4.49
CA VAL A 177 -5.99 -8.27 -5.33
C VAL A 177 -6.46 -8.60 -6.75
N MET A 178 -7.64 -9.20 -6.89
CA MET A 178 -8.24 -9.58 -8.17
C MET A 178 -8.93 -8.41 -8.89
N HIS A 179 -9.06 -7.25 -8.24
CA HIS A 179 -9.67 -6.05 -8.81
C HIS A 179 -9.03 -5.69 -10.17
N PRO A 180 -9.81 -5.29 -11.19
CA PRO A 180 -9.31 -5.02 -12.55
C PRO A 180 -8.24 -3.93 -12.65
N GLN A 181 -8.18 -3.04 -11.66
CA GLN A 181 -7.21 -1.95 -11.54
C GLN A 181 -6.14 -2.19 -10.46
N THR A 182 -5.91 -3.44 -10.04
CA THR A 182 -4.74 -3.77 -9.21
C THR A 182 -3.60 -4.29 -10.11
N LEU A 183 -2.52 -3.52 -10.18
CA LEU A 183 -1.38 -3.77 -11.06
C LEU A 183 -0.10 -4.08 -10.28
N MET A 184 0.69 -5.02 -10.81
CA MET A 184 2.14 -4.96 -10.64
C MET A 184 2.70 -4.01 -11.69
N ALA A 185 2.96 -2.78 -11.29
CA ALA A 185 3.44 -1.71 -12.15
C ALA A 185 4.97 -1.73 -12.28
N TYR A 186 5.45 -1.57 -13.52
CA TYR A 186 6.86 -1.34 -13.88
C TYR A 186 7.07 -0.07 -14.73
N GLN A 187 5.99 0.72 -14.93
CA GLN A 187 6.04 2.07 -15.50
C GLN A 187 5.30 3.09 -14.64
N LYS A 188 5.81 4.33 -14.64
CA LYS A 188 5.17 5.54 -14.10
C LYS A 188 5.17 6.61 -15.20
N ASN A 189 4.02 7.22 -15.48
CA ASN A 189 3.88 8.32 -16.45
C ASN A 189 4.48 8.00 -17.83
N GLY A 190 4.21 6.79 -18.33
CA GLY A 190 4.70 6.29 -19.63
C GLY A 190 6.20 5.96 -19.68
N GLN A 191 6.92 6.10 -18.57
CA GLN A 191 8.37 5.83 -18.48
C GLN A 191 8.66 4.64 -17.56
N PRO A 192 9.80 3.95 -17.73
CA PRO A 192 10.27 2.96 -16.77
C PRO A 192 10.29 3.52 -15.35
N LEU A 193 9.96 2.67 -14.38
CA LEU A 193 9.94 3.05 -12.97
C LEU A 193 11.34 3.48 -12.49
N ALA A 194 11.41 4.64 -11.81
CA ALA A 194 12.61 5.05 -11.09
C ALA A 194 12.78 4.20 -9.80
N LYS A 195 14.03 4.05 -9.35
CA LYS A 195 14.38 3.23 -8.17
C LYS A 195 13.59 3.65 -6.93
N GLU A 196 13.48 4.95 -6.70
CA GLU A 196 12.79 5.60 -5.57
C GLU A 196 11.29 5.28 -5.56
N ASN A 197 10.72 5.11 -6.75
CA ASN A 197 9.30 4.84 -6.96
C ASN A 197 8.96 3.35 -6.90
N GLY A 198 9.96 2.46 -6.71
CA GLY A 198 9.74 1.03 -6.52
C GLY A 198 10.29 0.12 -7.62
N ALA A 199 11.18 0.60 -8.49
CA ALA A 199 11.75 -0.22 -9.56
C ALA A 199 12.45 -1.49 -9.02
N PRO A 200 12.26 -2.66 -9.65
CA PRO A 200 11.65 -2.82 -10.98
C PRO A 200 10.13 -3.01 -10.96
N LEU A 201 9.53 -3.28 -9.80
CA LEU A 201 8.14 -3.68 -9.70
C LEU A 201 7.51 -3.20 -8.39
N ARG A 202 6.33 -2.60 -8.49
CA ARG A 202 5.52 -2.18 -7.32
C ARG A 202 4.06 -2.55 -7.48
N LEU A 203 3.33 -2.55 -6.38
CA LEU A 203 1.87 -2.56 -6.40
C LEU A 203 1.34 -1.16 -6.70
N ALA A 204 0.30 -1.08 -7.52
CA ALA A 204 -0.44 0.14 -7.83
C ALA A 204 -1.94 -0.18 -7.96
N SER A 205 -2.79 0.59 -7.29
CA SER A 205 -4.24 0.41 -7.33
C SER A 205 -4.95 1.69 -6.87
N PRO A 206 -6.12 2.05 -7.42
CA PRO A 206 -6.89 3.19 -6.96
C PRO A 206 -7.77 2.90 -5.74
N ILE A 207 -7.91 1.63 -5.35
CA ILE A 207 -8.84 1.19 -4.28
C ILE A 207 -8.19 1.08 -2.90
N LYS A 208 -6.90 1.43 -2.75
CA LYS A 208 -6.16 1.33 -1.48
C LYS A 208 -5.29 2.55 -1.23
N LEU A 209 -5.10 2.88 0.05
CA LEU A 209 -4.18 3.94 0.49
C LEU A 209 -2.71 3.64 0.17
N GLY A 210 -1.90 4.69 0.09
CA GLY A 210 -0.51 4.64 -0.36
C GLY A 210 0.40 3.68 0.40
N TYR A 211 0.18 3.47 1.71
CA TYR A 211 0.98 2.55 2.49
C TYR A 211 0.72 1.08 2.13
N LYS A 212 -0.47 0.75 1.63
CA LYS A 212 -0.81 -0.57 1.12
C LYS A 212 -0.12 -0.88 -0.22
N LEU A 213 0.38 0.13 -0.93
CA LEU A 213 0.91 0.03 -2.29
C LEU A 213 2.42 -0.27 -2.30
N SER A 214 2.78 -1.47 -1.85
CA SER A 214 4.16 -1.96 -1.69
C SER A 214 5.07 -1.65 -2.88
N LYS A 215 6.27 -1.13 -2.57
CA LYS A 215 7.35 -0.88 -3.54
C LYS A 215 8.33 -2.05 -3.55
N TRP A 216 9.06 -2.25 -4.63
CA TRP A 216 10.14 -3.26 -4.71
C TRP A 216 9.67 -4.68 -4.39
N VAL A 217 8.48 -5.04 -4.88
CA VAL A 217 7.84 -6.33 -4.56
C VAL A 217 8.65 -7.48 -5.14
N THR A 218 8.97 -8.47 -4.31
CA THR A 218 9.73 -9.67 -4.66
C THR A 218 8.91 -10.95 -4.53
N ARG A 219 7.84 -10.96 -3.73
CA ARG A 219 6.99 -12.14 -3.54
C ARG A 219 5.53 -11.77 -3.31
N ILE A 220 4.63 -12.56 -3.91
CA ILE A 220 3.19 -12.59 -3.65
C ILE A 220 2.87 -13.98 -3.09
N GLN A 221 2.55 -14.07 -1.79
CA GLN A 221 2.19 -15.33 -1.17
C GLN A 221 0.69 -15.37 -0.90
N LEU A 222 -0.04 -16.31 -1.50
CA LEU A 222 -1.45 -16.51 -1.23
C LEU A 222 -1.63 -17.34 0.04
N THR A 223 -2.59 -16.96 0.89
CA THR A 223 -2.89 -17.67 2.13
C THR A 223 -4.39 -17.85 2.33
N LYS A 224 -4.76 -18.89 3.07
CA LYS A 224 -6.15 -19.16 3.48
C LYS A 224 -6.62 -18.24 4.59
N GLU A 225 -5.71 -17.89 5.49
CA GLU A 225 -5.98 -17.10 6.69
C GLU A 225 -4.98 -15.96 6.77
N LEU A 226 -5.41 -14.88 7.42
CA LEU A 226 -4.55 -13.75 7.75
C LEU A 226 -3.72 -14.12 8.98
N GLY A 227 -2.40 -14.03 8.89
CA GLY A 227 -1.50 -14.36 9.98
C GLY A 227 -1.44 -13.28 11.08
N GLU A 228 -0.66 -13.55 12.13
CA GLU A 228 -0.43 -12.59 13.23
C GLU A 228 0.18 -11.27 12.73
N LYS A 229 1.07 -11.36 11.73
CA LYS A 229 1.58 -10.21 11.01
C LYS A 229 0.63 -9.89 9.86
N ARG A 230 -0.10 -8.78 9.96
CA ARG A 230 -1.13 -8.39 9.00
C ARG A 230 -0.58 -7.45 7.93
N GLY A 231 0.38 -6.61 8.32
CA GLY A 231 1.06 -5.66 7.44
C GLY A 231 1.90 -4.75 8.32
N TYR A 232 2.95 -4.14 7.78
CA TYR A 232 3.90 -3.43 8.63
C TYR A 232 3.24 -2.28 9.43
N TRP A 233 2.38 -1.48 8.79
CA TRP A 233 1.70 -0.37 9.47
C TRP A 233 0.50 -0.84 10.28
N GLU A 234 -0.16 -1.90 9.84
CA GLU A 234 -1.28 -2.54 10.50
C GLU A 234 -0.86 -3.13 11.85
N ASP A 235 0.33 -3.74 11.90
CA ASP A 235 0.92 -4.24 13.14
C ASP A 235 1.29 -3.09 14.10
N LEU A 236 1.29 -1.84 13.63
CA LEU A 236 1.46 -0.60 14.41
C LEU A 236 0.14 0.13 14.67
N GLY A 237 -1.01 -0.48 14.34
CA GLY A 237 -2.35 0.06 14.63
C GLY A 237 -2.99 0.85 13.50
N TYR A 238 -2.47 0.76 12.27
CA TYR A 238 -3.16 1.29 11.09
C TYR A 238 -4.31 0.35 10.68
N GLU A 239 -5.32 0.90 10.03
CA GLU A 239 -6.46 0.13 9.52
C GLU A 239 -6.01 -0.93 8.50
N TRP A 240 -6.48 -2.17 8.64
CA TRP A 240 -6.04 -3.23 7.73
C TRP A 240 -6.62 -3.15 6.31
N TYR A 241 -7.92 -2.82 6.18
CA TYR A 241 -8.56 -2.81 4.85
C TYR A 241 -8.10 -1.61 4.03
N ALA A 242 -8.10 -0.40 4.61
CA ALA A 242 -7.54 0.82 4.03
C ALA A 242 -8.02 1.13 2.60
N GLY A 243 -9.32 0.91 2.37
CA GLY A 243 -10.01 1.14 1.11
C GLY A 243 -10.25 2.63 0.82
N LEU A 244 -10.51 2.95 -0.45
CA LEU A 244 -10.89 4.29 -0.92
C LEU A 244 -12.26 4.28 -1.61
#